data_AF-A0A7X7PGS9-F1
#
_entry.id   AF-A0A7X7PGS9-F1
#
_cell.length_a   1.000
_cell.length_b   1.000
_cell.length_c   1.000
_cell.angle_alpha   90.00
_cell.angle_beta   90.00
_cell.angle_gamma   90.00
#
_symmetry.space_group_name_H-M   'P 1'
#
loop_
_entity.id
_entity.type
_entity.pdbx_description
1 polymer ?
#
loop_
_entity_poly.entity_id
_entity_poly.type
_entity_poly.pdbx_seq_one_letter_code
_entity_poly.pdbx_strand_id
1 'polypeptide(L)'
;MSAELLEREDLTVYVLAGVPKSFKRKLSKIIEEESKGNGGVVQLDEELQEWVLAQLRDEKRQPRDRTPASKALWRAFSALSAARYHLQDHPEHEERVRELRRQVEDMWREISPMFEGDDTPAE
;
A
#
# COMPACT_ATOMS: atom_id res chain seq x y z
N MET A 1 17.96 -10.18 -23.13
CA MET A 1 17.36 -9.43 -22.01
C MET A 1 16.81 -10.48 -21.06
N SER A 2 17.50 -10.69 -19.94
CA SER A 2 17.35 -11.79 -19.00
C SER A 2 16.03 -11.71 -18.23
N ALA A 3 15.21 -12.74 -18.35
CA ALA A 3 14.14 -13.01 -17.39
C ALA A 3 14.77 -13.71 -16.19
N GLU A 4 14.80 -13.05 -15.05
CA GLU A 4 15.20 -13.69 -13.78
C GLU A 4 13.97 -14.39 -13.20
N LEU A 5 14.12 -15.68 -12.97
CA LEU A 5 13.05 -16.58 -12.55
C LEU A 5 13.27 -16.87 -11.06
N LEU A 6 12.46 -16.25 -10.22
CA LEU A 6 12.37 -16.57 -8.79
C LEU A 6 11.18 -17.52 -8.62
N GLU A 7 11.44 -18.81 -8.63
CA GLU A 7 10.47 -19.86 -8.32
C GLU A 7 10.49 -20.14 -6.81
N ARG A 8 9.43 -19.73 -6.11
CA ARG A 8 8.93 -20.44 -4.91
C ARG A 8 7.64 -21.15 -5.31
N GLU A 9 7.40 -22.32 -4.75
CA GLU A 9 6.39 -23.30 -5.19
C GLU A 9 4.92 -22.80 -5.16
N ASP A 10 4.65 -21.60 -4.65
CA ASP A 10 3.32 -21.00 -4.49
C ASP A 10 3.13 -19.66 -5.21
N LEU A 11 4.17 -19.06 -5.81
CA LEU A 11 4.03 -17.75 -6.46
C LEU A 11 5.10 -17.45 -7.51
N THR A 12 4.67 -17.11 -8.73
CA THR A 12 5.57 -16.70 -9.82
C THR A 12 5.31 -15.25 -10.22
N VAL A 13 6.34 -14.40 -10.14
CA VAL A 13 6.29 -12.99 -10.53
C VAL A 13 6.97 -12.80 -11.88
N TYR A 14 6.25 -12.21 -12.84
CA TYR A 14 6.80 -11.87 -14.16
C TYR A 14 6.93 -10.35 -14.31
N VAL A 15 8.14 -9.87 -14.64
CA VAL A 15 8.39 -8.46 -14.97
C VAL A 15 8.63 -8.33 -16.47
N LEU A 16 7.76 -7.60 -17.16
CA LEU A 16 7.83 -7.39 -18.62
C LEU A 16 7.90 -5.89 -18.94
N ALA A 17 9.06 -5.43 -19.42
CA ALA A 17 9.26 -4.04 -19.83
C ALA A 17 8.87 -3.81 -21.31
N GLY A 18 8.40 -2.59 -21.63
CA GLY A 18 8.19 -2.15 -23.01
C GLY A 18 6.93 -2.69 -23.71
N VAL A 19 5.97 -3.24 -22.97
CA VAL A 19 4.76 -3.83 -23.57
C VAL A 19 3.73 -2.78 -24.01
N PRO A 20 3.15 -2.90 -25.22
CA PRO A 20 2.06 -2.01 -25.67
C PRO A 20 0.83 -2.08 -24.76
N LYS A 21 0.03 -1.00 -24.68
CA LYS A 21 -1.23 -1.02 -23.89
C LYS A 21 -2.20 -2.15 -24.27
N SER A 22 -2.18 -2.58 -25.53
CA SER A 22 -2.97 -3.71 -26.04
C SER A 22 -2.52 -5.06 -25.48
N PHE A 23 -1.26 -5.20 -25.08
CA PHE A 23 -0.73 -6.42 -24.47
C PHE A 23 -1.44 -6.73 -23.15
N LYS A 24 -1.63 -5.72 -22.28
CA LYS A 24 -2.34 -5.88 -21.01
C LYS A 24 -3.74 -6.47 -21.20
N ARG A 25 -4.51 -5.93 -22.16
CA ARG A 25 -5.86 -6.44 -22.46
C ARG A 25 -5.86 -7.89 -22.96
N LYS A 26 -4.87 -8.27 -23.75
CA LYS A 26 -4.73 -9.65 -24.24
C LYS A 26 -4.31 -10.60 -23.12
N LEU A 27 -3.37 -10.17 -22.28
CA LEU A 27 -2.89 -10.96 -21.14
C LEU A 27 -4.01 -11.22 -20.15
N SER A 28 -4.81 -10.21 -19.80
CA SER A 28 -5.97 -10.41 -18.91
C SER A 28 -6.94 -11.46 -19.45
N LYS A 29 -7.26 -11.42 -20.75
CA LYS A 29 -8.13 -12.42 -21.38
C LYS A 29 -7.55 -13.83 -21.33
N ILE A 30 -6.27 -13.97 -21.66
CA ILE A 30 -5.59 -15.28 -21.62
C ILE A 30 -5.60 -15.83 -20.19
N ILE A 31 -5.32 -15.00 -19.19
CA ILE A 31 -5.34 -15.42 -17.78
C ILE A 31 -6.77 -15.80 -17.35
N GLU A 32 -7.80 -15.05 -17.75
CA GLU A 32 -9.20 -15.38 -17.49
C GLU A 32 -9.64 -16.71 -18.14
N GLU A 33 -9.16 -16.99 -19.35
CA GLU A 33 -9.47 -18.23 -20.10
C GLU A 33 -8.76 -19.45 -19.49
N GLU A 34 -7.50 -19.30 -19.09
CA GLU A 34 -6.67 -20.39 -18.59
C GLU A 34 -6.82 -20.66 -17.08
N SER A 35 -7.24 -19.65 -16.29
CA SER A 35 -7.24 -19.78 -14.83
C SER A 35 -8.25 -20.79 -14.29
N LYS A 36 -9.27 -21.20 -15.06
CA LYS A 36 -10.28 -22.27 -14.78
C LYS A 36 -10.86 -22.33 -13.36
N GLY A 37 -10.64 -21.32 -12.52
CA GLY A 37 -10.98 -21.23 -11.11
C GLY A 37 -11.59 -19.88 -10.78
N ASN A 38 -12.23 -19.77 -9.62
CA ASN A 38 -12.91 -18.57 -9.12
C ASN A 38 -11.95 -17.42 -8.74
N GLY A 39 -10.97 -17.10 -9.59
CA GLY A 39 -9.99 -16.02 -9.38
C GLY A 39 -10.16 -14.93 -10.44
N GLY A 40 -10.41 -13.70 -9.99
CA GLY A 40 -10.43 -12.53 -10.87
C GLY A 40 -9.02 -12.01 -11.16
N VAL A 41 -8.81 -11.45 -12.35
CA VAL A 41 -7.56 -10.75 -12.70
C VAL A 41 -7.68 -9.30 -12.25
N VAL A 42 -6.86 -8.90 -11.28
CA VAL A 42 -6.82 -7.52 -10.78
C VAL A 42 -5.51 -6.86 -11.20
N GLN A 43 -5.60 -5.71 -11.87
CA GLN A 43 -4.43 -4.88 -12.12
C GLN A 43 -4.15 -4.04 -10.87
N LEU A 44 -3.01 -4.29 -10.23
CA LEU A 44 -2.53 -3.49 -9.11
C LEU A 44 -1.92 -2.17 -9.61
N ASP A 45 -2.10 -1.09 -8.85
CA ASP A 45 -1.34 0.15 -9.04
C ASP A 45 0.12 -0.02 -8.58
N GLU A 46 0.96 0.97 -8.88
CA GLU A 46 2.41 0.91 -8.60
C GLU A 46 2.71 0.75 -7.11
N GLU A 47 1.96 1.42 -6.24
CA GLU A 47 2.19 1.38 -4.79
C GLU A 47 1.78 0.03 -4.17
N LEU A 48 0.67 -0.54 -4.64
CA LEU A 48 0.25 -1.91 -4.31
C LEU A 48 1.23 -2.95 -4.86
N GLN A 49 1.74 -2.77 -6.09
CA GLN A 49 2.75 -3.66 -6.67
C GLN A 49 4.02 -3.68 -5.82
N GLU A 50 4.58 -2.51 -5.49
CA GLU A 50 5.75 -2.40 -4.63
C GLU A 50 5.52 -3.08 -3.26
N TRP A 51 4.34 -2.88 -2.67
CA TRP A 51 4.00 -3.52 -1.41
C TRP A 51 3.92 -5.04 -1.50
N VAL A 52 3.24 -5.58 -2.52
CA VAL A 52 3.15 -7.03 -2.74
C VAL A 52 4.55 -7.63 -2.95
N LEU A 53 5.39 -6.98 -3.77
CA LEU A 53 6.76 -7.45 -3.99
C LEU A 53 7.59 -7.47 -2.70
N ALA A 54 7.46 -6.44 -1.87
CA ALA A 54 8.14 -6.38 -0.57
C ALA A 54 7.69 -7.51 0.37
N GLN A 55 6.40 -7.84 0.40
CA GLN A 55 5.87 -8.96 1.18
C GLN A 55 6.42 -10.31 0.68
N LEU A 56 6.45 -10.53 -0.63
CA LEU A 56 6.96 -11.78 -1.22
C LEU A 56 8.46 -12.00 -0.96
N ARG A 57 9.21 -10.91 -0.83
CA ARG A 57 10.66 -10.92 -0.57
C ARG A 57 11.01 -10.89 0.92
N ASP A 58 10.01 -10.88 1.80
CA ASP A 58 10.18 -10.72 3.25
C ASP A 58 11.01 -9.47 3.63
N GLU A 59 10.84 -8.39 2.85
CA GLU A 59 11.55 -7.12 3.08
C GLU A 59 10.93 -6.35 4.25
N LYS A 60 11.76 -5.98 5.24
CA LYS A 60 11.34 -5.14 6.36
C LYS A 60 11.09 -3.71 5.88
N ARG A 61 9.83 -3.26 5.91
CA ARG A 61 9.42 -1.87 5.66
C ARG A 61 9.31 -1.07 6.95
N GLN A 62 9.49 0.25 6.87
CA GLN A 62 9.23 1.12 8.02
C GLN A 62 7.76 1.00 8.46
N PRO A 63 7.43 1.10 9.75
CA PRO A 63 6.05 0.92 10.23
C PRO A 63 5.03 1.82 9.54
N ARG A 64 5.42 3.07 9.25
CA ARG A 64 4.59 4.04 8.49
C ARG A 64 4.34 3.68 7.03
N ASP A 65 5.15 2.80 6.45
CA ASP A 65 5.10 2.35 5.06
C ASP A 65 4.79 0.85 4.94
N ARG A 66 4.39 0.20 6.05
CA ARG A 66 4.16 -1.25 6.13
C ARG A 66 3.02 -1.70 5.22
N THR A 67 2.01 -0.84 5.00
CA THR A 67 0.95 -1.04 4.00
C THR A 67 0.73 0.25 3.19
N PRO A 68 0.17 0.17 1.96
CA PRO A 68 -0.22 1.33 1.18
C PRO A 68 -1.17 2.26 1.95
N ALA A 69 -2.12 1.69 2.70
CA ALA A 69 -3.03 2.43 3.55
C ALA A 69 -2.29 3.21 4.66
N SER A 70 -1.36 2.56 5.37
CA SER A 70 -0.54 3.20 6.40
C SER A 70 0.26 4.39 5.83
N LYS A 71 0.86 4.21 4.64
CA LYS A 71 1.62 5.26 3.94
C LYS A 71 0.74 6.43 3.51
N ALA A 72 -0.46 6.16 2.98
CA ALA A 72 -1.42 7.19 2.61
C ALA A 72 -1.91 8.01 3.81
N LEU A 73 -2.23 7.33 4.92
CA LEU A 73 -2.65 7.99 6.16
C LEU A 73 -1.53 8.83 6.77
N TRP A 74 -0.29 8.33 6.75
CA TRP A 74 0.88 9.11 7.19
C TRP A 74 1.10 10.38 6.36
N ARG A 75 0.94 10.30 5.03
CA ARG A 75 1.00 11.47 4.14
C ARG A 75 -0.08 12.49 4.48
N ALA A 76 -1.32 12.04 4.70
CA ALA A 76 -2.43 12.91 5.09
C ALA A 76 -2.17 13.59 6.46
N PHE A 77 -1.71 12.82 7.46
CA PHE A 77 -1.33 13.34 8.77
C PHE A 77 -0.24 14.42 8.66
N SER A 78 0.79 14.16 7.84
CA SER A 78 1.92 15.08 7.64
C SER A 78 1.47 16.36 6.93
N ALA A 79 0.62 16.25 5.92
CA ALA A 79 0.06 17.40 5.20
C ALA A 79 -0.81 18.28 6.11
N LEU A 80 -1.67 17.68 6.94
CA LEU A 80 -2.50 18.41 7.91
C LEU A 80 -1.64 19.09 8.98
N SER A 81 -0.56 18.44 9.41
CA SER A 81 0.40 19.03 10.34
C SER A 81 1.12 20.25 9.74
N ALA A 82 1.47 20.20 8.45
CA ALA A 82 2.05 21.33 7.73
C ALA A 82 1.04 22.47 7.53
N ALA A 83 -0.20 22.14 7.11
CA ALA A 83 -1.26 23.11 6.89
C ALA A 83 -1.56 23.97 8.12
N ARG A 84 -1.46 23.39 9.33
CA ARG A 84 -1.63 24.11 10.59
C ARG A 84 -0.72 25.34 10.70
N TYR A 85 0.53 25.27 10.23
CA TYR A 85 1.46 26.41 10.29
C TYR A 85 1.03 27.58 9.41
N HIS A 86 0.28 27.31 8.35
CA HIS A 86 -0.20 28.32 7.42
C HIS A 86 -1.59 28.87 7.77
N LEU A 87 -2.25 28.31 8.79
CA LEU A 87 -3.61 28.67 9.21
C LEU A 87 -3.64 29.41 10.55
N GLN A 88 -2.49 29.87 11.06
CA GLN A 88 -2.39 30.55 12.36
C GLN A 88 -3.27 31.81 12.45
N ASP A 89 -3.47 32.50 11.32
CA ASP A 89 -4.32 33.70 11.24
C ASP A 89 -5.82 33.37 11.04
N HIS A 90 -6.18 32.09 10.94
CA HIS A 90 -7.53 31.60 10.68
C HIS A 90 -7.94 30.54 11.73
N PRO A 91 -8.28 30.96 12.96
CA PRO A 91 -8.44 30.05 14.11
C PRO A 91 -9.53 28.98 13.90
N GLU A 92 -10.63 29.31 13.21
CA GLU A 92 -11.70 28.35 12.91
C GLU A 92 -11.23 27.25 11.94
N HIS A 93 -10.42 27.60 10.94
CA HIS A 93 -9.84 26.65 10.01
C HIS A 93 -8.70 25.84 10.65
N GLU A 94 -7.92 26.46 11.52
CA GLU A 94 -6.89 25.77 12.30
C GLU A 94 -7.50 24.68 13.18
N GLU A 95 -8.58 24.98 13.91
CA GLU A 95 -9.26 24.01 14.77
C GLU A 95 -9.86 22.86 13.94
N ARG A 96 -10.45 23.17 12.79
CA ARG A 96 -10.95 22.13 11.88
C ARG A 96 -9.83 21.22 11.37
N VAL A 97 -8.66 21.78 11.04
CA VAL A 97 -7.50 20.99 10.62
C VAL A 97 -6.94 20.14 11.75
N ARG A 98 -6.94 20.64 12.99
CA ARG A 98 -6.55 19.85 14.18
C ARG A 98 -7.45 18.64 14.38
N GLU A 99 -8.77 18.83 14.23
CA GLU A 99 -9.74 17.74 14.35
C GLU A 99 -9.56 16.69 13.25
N LEU A 100 -9.43 17.11 12.00
CA LEU A 100 -9.16 16.20 10.88
C LEU A 100 -7.85 15.43 11.08
N ARG A 101 -6.80 16.10 11.58
CA ARG A 101 -5.52 15.45 11.87
C ARG A 101 -5.68 14.35 12.92
N ARG A 102 -6.46 14.59 13.97
CA ARG A 102 -6.72 13.60 15.03
C ARG A 102 -7.42 12.36 14.46
N GLN A 103 -8.47 12.56 13.67
CA GLN A 103 -9.20 11.45 13.03
C GLN A 103 -8.30 10.62 12.10
N VAL A 104 -7.44 11.28 11.32
CA VAL A 104 -6.45 10.59 10.47
C VAL A 104 -5.42 9.83 11.30
N GLU A 105 -4.96 10.41 12.42
CA GLU A 105 -4.04 9.75 13.34
C GLU A 105 -4.67 8.49 13.97
N ASP A 106 -5.94 8.58 14.39
CA ASP A 106 -6.66 7.45 14.99
C ASP A 106 -6.82 6.30 13.98
N MET A 107 -7.30 6.60 12.77
CA MET A 107 -7.37 5.61 11.67
C MET A 107 -6.00 5.01 11.35
N TRP A 108 -4.95 5.84 11.38
CA TRP A 108 -3.59 5.37 11.13
C TRP A 108 -3.11 4.44 12.23
N ARG A 109 -3.42 4.71 13.50
CA ARG A 109 -3.07 3.85 14.64
C ARG A 109 -3.75 2.48 14.54
N GLU A 110 -5.00 2.42 14.09
CA GLU A 110 -5.75 1.15 13.93
C GLU A 110 -5.18 0.27 12.81
N ILE A 111 -4.77 0.87 11.69
CA ILE A 111 -4.30 0.14 10.51
C ILE A 111 -2.79 -0.10 10.55
N SER A 112 -2.05 0.77 11.25
CA SER A 112 -0.61 0.68 11.35
C SER A 112 -0.22 -0.27 12.48
N PRO A 113 0.51 -1.35 12.18
CA PRO A 113 0.97 -2.31 13.18
C PRO A 113 2.16 -1.78 14.00
N MET A 114 2.35 -0.46 14.04
CA MET A 114 3.24 0.23 14.98
C MET A 114 2.69 0.15 16.43
N PHE A 115 1.43 -0.28 16.58
CA PHE A 115 0.72 -0.46 17.84
C PHE A 115 0.15 -1.89 17.98
N GLU A 116 0.66 -2.88 17.24
CA GLU A 116 0.48 -4.28 17.62
C GLU A 116 1.04 -4.41 19.05
N GLY A 117 0.14 -4.50 20.02
CA GLY A 117 0.49 -4.55 21.43
C GLY A 117 1.42 -5.73 21.71
N ASP A 118 2.28 -5.56 22.70
CA ASP A 118 3.02 -6.62 23.41
C ASP A 118 2.06 -7.59 24.14
N ASP A 119 0.90 -7.94 23.56
CA ASP A 119 -0.04 -8.92 24.11
C ASP A 119 0.27 -10.32 23.55
N THR A 120 1.54 -10.73 23.67
CA THR A 120 1.85 -12.16 23.78
C THR A 120 2.17 -12.40 25.26
N PRO A 121 1.24 -12.98 26.06
CA PRO A 121 1.63 -13.49 27.36
C PRO A 121 2.70 -14.55 27.11
N ALA A 122 3.88 -14.35 27.68
CA ALA A 122 4.93 -15.35 27.72
C ALA A 122 4.36 -16.62 28.36
N GLU A 123 4.32 -17.72 27.60
CA GLU A 123 4.12 -19.06 28.15
C GLU A 123 5.34 -19.51 28.97
#